data_AF-S6ARA5-F1
#
_entry.id   AF-S6ARA5-F1
#
_cell.length_a   1.000
_cell.length_b   1.000
_cell.length_c   1.000
_cell.angle_alpha   90.00
_cell.angle_beta   90.00
_cell.angle_gamma   90.00
#
_symmetry.space_group_name_H-M   'P 1'
#
loop_
_entity.id
_entity.type
_entity.pdbx_description
1 polymer ?
#
loop_
_entity_poly.entity_id
_entity_poly.type
_entity_poly.pdbx_seq_one_letter_code
_entity_poly.pdbx_strand_id
1 'polypeptide(L)'
;MVALTLRLAIFCLLPFALVLLVGAKPGLAPSWDFANAAGLLAGLLLLLLFIYTGRPLSRPYFDGKFFMALHRDLGYVAALLLALHIAVLLVSEPQTVDYLLPSASWTMLCGTLAALLLLILVPISLPAIRQRLWRHHLRFRRWHLSLSALLLVLMAVHVIGVGYYTGALWKALLWGGLTGVALLWPLLPQAPLERKAEKRRRNTAPIARRLSLALLLAALGLAGGFALVANTDLPL
;
A
#
# COMPACT_ATOMS: atom_id res chain seq x y z
N MET A 1 -17.82 11.81 4.04
CA MET A 1 -16.76 11.76 3.01
C MET A 1 -15.52 12.46 3.49
N VAL A 2 -15.59 13.76 3.83
CA VAL A 2 -14.45 14.55 4.33
C VAL A 2 -13.59 13.82 5.35
N ALA A 3 -14.18 13.30 6.44
CA ALA A 3 -13.41 12.58 7.47
C ALA A 3 -12.69 11.31 6.97
N LEU A 4 -13.26 10.57 6.01
CA LEU A 4 -12.60 9.41 5.41
C LEU A 4 -11.44 9.88 4.53
N THR A 5 -11.68 10.86 3.67
CA THR A 5 -10.64 11.43 2.79
C THR A 5 -9.48 11.98 3.61
N LEU A 6 -9.75 12.71 4.69
CA LEU A 6 -8.71 13.22 5.59
C LEU A 6 -7.91 12.10 6.25
N ARG A 7 -8.56 11.03 6.73
CA ARG A 7 -7.85 9.87 7.31
C ARG A 7 -6.93 9.20 6.29
N LEU A 8 -7.42 9.00 5.05
CA LEU A 8 -6.63 8.42 3.97
C LEU A 8 -5.45 9.33 3.61
N ALA A 9 -5.69 10.63 3.49
CA ALA A 9 -4.67 11.63 3.20
C ALA A 9 -3.61 11.67 4.30
N ILE A 10 -3.98 11.74 5.58
CA ILE A 10 -3.04 11.74 6.71
C ILE A 10 -2.24 10.44 6.73
N PHE A 11 -2.88 9.30 6.54
CA PHE A 11 -2.21 7.99 6.56
C PHE A 11 -1.16 7.86 5.45
N CYS A 12 -1.40 8.43 4.27
CA CYS A 12 -0.42 8.41 3.19
C CYS A 12 0.63 9.53 3.33
N LEU A 13 0.20 10.77 3.56
CA LEU A 13 1.06 11.95 3.55
C LEU A 13 2.00 12.01 4.74
N LEU A 14 1.54 11.68 5.95
CA LEU A 14 2.36 11.85 7.15
C LEU A 14 3.57 10.90 7.16
N PRO A 15 3.42 9.57 6.99
CA PRO A 15 4.58 8.68 6.92
C PRO A 15 5.48 8.99 5.72
N PHE A 16 4.90 9.36 4.57
CA PHE A 16 5.66 9.76 3.38
C PHE A 16 6.56 10.98 3.67
N ALA A 17 5.98 12.04 4.22
CA ALA A 17 6.72 13.25 4.58
C ALA A 17 7.77 12.98 5.66
N LEU A 18 7.44 12.21 6.69
CA LEU A 18 8.40 11.83 7.74
C LEU A 18 9.59 11.05 7.15
N VAL A 19 9.34 10.07 6.30
CA VAL A 19 10.42 9.22 5.75
C VAL A 19 11.29 9.99 4.77
N LEU A 20 10.71 10.82 3.90
CA LEU A 20 11.44 11.44 2.79
C LEU A 20 11.94 12.85 3.08
N LEU A 21 11.27 13.62 3.94
CA LEU A 21 11.63 15.03 4.19
C LEU A 21 12.39 15.21 5.50
N VAL A 22 12.12 14.40 6.54
CA VAL A 22 12.85 14.53 7.82
C VAL A 22 14.20 13.81 7.73
N GLY A 23 15.29 14.58 7.79
CA GLY A 23 16.62 14.07 7.51
C GLY A 23 16.69 13.55 6.08
N ALA A 24 16.32 14.42 5.14
CA ALA A 24 16.27 14.13 3.71
C ALA A 24 17.64 13.62 3.21
N LYS A 25 17.59 12.69 2.26
CA LYS A 25 18.76 12.24 1.51
C LYS A 25 18.84 13.04 0.21
N PRO A 26 20.05 13.28 -0.33
CA PRO A 26 20.17 13.88 -1.64
C PRO A 26 19.48 12.99 -2.68
N GLY A 27 18.81 13.60 -3.66
CA GLY A 27 18.32 12.85 -4.82
C GLY A 27 19.47 12.21 -5.57
N LEU A 28 19.22 11.03 -6.16
CA LEU A 28 20.21 10.34 -6.99
C LEU A 28 19.93 10.57 -8.47
N ALA A 29 18.68 10.41 -8.87
CA ALA A 29 18.19 10.65 -10.21
C ALA A 29 16.66 10.75 -10.17
N PRO A 30 16.02 11.61 -10.98
CA PRO A 30 14.56 11.78 -10.95
C PRO A 30 13.78 10.46 -11.16
N SER A 31 14.24 9.58 -12.06
CA SER A 31 13.59 8.28 -12.28
C SER A 31 13.73 7.35 -11.08
N TRP A 32 14.91 7.31 -10.48
CA TRP A 32 15.21 6.48 -9.31
C TRP A 32 14.40 6.95 -8.08
N ASP A 33 14.35 8.26 -7.84
CA ASP A 33 13.62 8.85 -6.74
C ASP A 33 12.10 8.71 -6.92
N PHE A 34 11.60 8.90 -8.14
CA PHE A 34 10.20 8.62 -8.48
C PHE A 34 9.84 7.16 -8.19
N ALA A 35 10.66 6.22 -8.64
CA ALA A 35 10.41 4.80 -8.46
C ALA A 35 10.38 4.42 -6.98
N ASN A 36 11.32 4.91 -6.18
CA ASN A 36 11.36 4.65 -4.74
C ASN A 36 10.17 5.29 -4.00
N ALA A 37 9.81 6.53 -4.33
CA ALA A 37 8.63 7.19 -3.77
C ALA A 37 7.33 6.43 -4.12
N ALA A 38 7.19 5.96 -5.36
CA ALA A 38 6.07 5.11 -5.78
C ALA A 38 6.02 3.79 -4.98
N GLY A 39 7.17 3.14 -4.76
CA GLY A 39 7.29 1.93 -3.95
C GLY A 39 6.87 2.14 -2.49
N LEU A 40 7.30 3.23 -1.86
CA LEU A 40 6.90 3.59 -0.49
C LEU A 40 5.39 3.85 -0.40
N LEU A 41 4.82 4.58 -1.36
CA LEU A 41 3.37 4.84 -1.42
C LEU A 41 2.58 3.54 -1.65
N ALA A 42 3.07 2.62 -2.49
CA ALA A 42 2.49 1.30 -2.63
C ALA A 42 2.47 0.55 -1.30
N GLY A 43 3.58 0.59 -0.54
CA GLY A 43 3.68 0.00 0.79
C GLY A 43 2.69 0.59 1.81
N LEU A 44 2.51 1.92 1.80
CA LEU A 44 1.50 2.59 2.63
C LEU A 44 0.08 2.14 2.25
N LEU A 45 -0.22 1.98 0.97
CA LEU A 45 -1.52 1.45 0.54
C LEU A 45 -1.72 -0.01 0.98
N LEU A 46 -0.67 -0.84 0.95
CA LEU A 46 -0.74 -2.22 1.47
C LEU A 46 -1.05 -2.25 2.97
N LEU A 47 -0.41 -1.40 3.77
CA LEU A 47 -0.74 -1.23 5.19
C LEU A 47 -2.21 -0.79 5.38
N LEU A 48 -2.66 0.14 4.56
CA LEU A 48 -4.00 0.70 4.61
C LEU A 48 -5.10 -0.33 4.31
N LEU A 49 -4.83 -1.32 3.45
CA LEU A 49 -5.77 -2.40 3.12
C LEU A 49 -6.10 -3.30 4.32
N PHE A 50 -5.21 -3.39 5.32
CA PHE A 50 -5.51 -4.08 6.58
C PHE A 50 -6.43 -3.29 7.49
N ILE A 51 -6.41 -1.95 7.39
CA ILE A 51 -7.27 -1.05 8.16
C ILE A 51 -8.66 -0.99 7.52
N TYR A 52 -8.71 -0.66 6.23
CA TYR A 52 -9.93 -0.61 5.42
C TYR A 52 -10.19 -1.96 4.77
N THR A 53 -10.52 -2.93 5.61
CA THR A 53 -11.05 -4.21 5.13
C THR A 53 -12.39 -3.99 4.42
N GLY A 54 -12.86 -4.98 3.67
CA GLY A 54 -14.19 -4.97 3.07
C GLY A 54 -15.39 -4.82 4.02
N ARG A 55 -15.13 -4.70 5.32
CA ARG A 55 -16.16 -4.56 6.33
C ARG A 55 -16.71 -3.13 6.36
N PRO A 56 -18.03 -2.96 6.51
CA PRO A 56 -18.61 -1.63 6.70
C PRO A 56 -18.14 -0.99 8.01
N LEU A 57 -17.83 0.31 7.96
CA LEU A 57 -17.53 1.12 9.15
C LEU A 57 -18.77 1.91 9.60
N SER A 58 -18.80 2.31 10.88
CA SER A 58 -19.85 3.18 11.43
C SER A 58 -19.75 4.62 10.90
N ARG A 59 -18.56 5.06 10.49
CA ARG A 59 -18.29 6.40 9.93
C ARG A 59 -17.26 6.30 8.80
N PRO A 60 -17.63 6.62 7.54
CA PRO A 60 -18.96 7.01 7.05
C PRO A 60 -19.94 5.82 7.04
N TYR A 61 -21.23 6.10 7.28
CA TYR A 61 -22.29 5.08 7.32
C TYR A 61 -22.74 4.66 5.91
N PHE A 62 -21.82 4.02 5.19
CA PHE A 62 -22.03 3.50 3.84
C PHE A 62 -22.34 2.01 3.84
N ASP A 63 -22.80 1.51 2.70
CA ASP A 63 -22.98 0.08 2.52
C ASP A 63 -21.64 -0.67 2.46
N GLY A 64 -21.70 -1.99 2.67
CA GLY A 64 -20.50 -2.84 2.57
C GLY A 64 -19.93 -2.88 1.15
N LYS A 65 -20.73 -2.52 0.12
CA LYS A 65 -20.26 -2.46 -1.27
C LYS A 65 -19.25 -1.34 -1.46
N PHE A 66 -19.39 -0.21 -0.76
CA PHE A 66 -18.39 0.86 -0.75
C PHE A 66 -17.03 0.35 -0.28
N PHE A 67 -16.95 -0.24 0.91
CA PHE A 67 -15.68 -0.68 1.49
C PHE A 67 -15.07 -1.84 0.71
N MET A 68 -15.91 -2.69 0.10
CA MET A 68 -15.41 -3.74 -0.78
C MET A 68 -14.87 -3.22 -2.10
N ALA A 69 -15.53 -2.24 -2.72
CA ALA A 69 -15.01 -1.56 -3.88
C ALA A 69 -13.72 -0.79 -3.54
N LEU A 70 -13.68 -0.09 -2.40
CA LEU A 70 -12.51 0.66 -1.94
C LEU A 70 -11.31 -0.26 -1.73
N HIS A 71 -11.46 -1.35 -0.98
CA HIS A 71 -10.39 -2.31 -0.73
C HIS A 71 -9.86 -2.91 -2.03
N ARG A 72 -10.75 -3.33 -2.93
CA ARG A 72 -10.36 -3.87 -4.25
C ARG A 72 -9.61 -2.83 -5.08
N ASP A 73 -10.18 -1.63 -5.21
CA ASP A 73 -9.65 -0.60 -6.09
C ASP A 73 -8.32 -0.04 -5.52
N LEU A 74 -8.16 0.08 -4.20
CA LEU A 74 -6.87 0.39 -3.57
C LEU A 74 -5.83 -0.72 -3.76
N GLY A 75 -6.25 -1.99 -3.76
CA GLY A 75 -5.38 -3.12 -4.11
C GLY A 75 -4.82 -2.99 -5.54
N TYR A 76 -5.64 -2.55 -6.50
CA TYR A 76 -5.17 -2.27 -7.86
C TYR A 76 -4.23 -1.07 -7.91
N VAL A 77 -4.51 0.00 -7.15
CA VAL A 77 -3.61 1.17 -7.07
C VAL A 77 -2.25 0.77 -6.50
N ALA A 78 -2.22 0.00 -5.41
CA ALA A 78 -0.98 -0.50 -4.81
C ALA A 78 -0.19 -1.38 -5.80
N ALA A 79 -0.87 -2.28 -6.51
CA ALA A 79 -0.24 -3.12 -7.53
C ALA A 79 0.31 -2.30 -8.72
N LEU A 80 -0.40 -1.26 -9.16
CA LEU A 80 0.07 -0.37 -10.22
C LEU A 80 1.30 0.43 -9.78
N LEU A 81 1.29 1.02 -8.58
CA LEU A 81 2.44 1.76 -8.04
C LEU A 81 3.66 0.84 -7.84
N LEU A 82 3.44 -0.40 -7.38
CA LEU A 82 4.51 -1.40 -7.31
C LEU A 82 5.06 -1.76 -8.69
N ALA A 83 4.19 -1.95 -9.69
CA ALA A 83 4.61 -2.22 -11.05
C ALA A 83 5.43 -1.05 -11.62
N LEU A 84 5.03 0.20 -11.36
CA LEU A 84 5.80 1.38 -11.72
C LEU A 84 7.15 1.44 -11.01
N HIS A 85 7.20 1.16 -9.71
CA HIS A 85 8.44 1.07 -8.94
C HIS A 85 9.44 0.10 -9.59
N ILE A 86 9.00 -1.12 -9.92
CA ILE A 86 9.85 -2.14 -10.54
C ILE A 86 10.22 -1.77 -11.98
N ALA A 87 9.23 -1.41 -12.80
CA ALA A 87 9.44 -1.14 -14.22
C ALA A 87 10.37 0.06 -14.46
N VAL A 88 10.21 1.14 -13.69
CA VAL A 88 11.07 2.32 -13.82
C VAL A 88 12.50 1.98 -13.40
N LEU A 89 12.70 1.22 -12.32
CA LEU A 89 14.05 0.79 -11.92
C LEU A 89 14.71 -0.11 -12.97
N LEU A 90 13.99 -1.12 -13.49
CA LEU A 90 14.53 -2.01 -14.53
C LEU A 90 14.91 -1.28 -15.83
N VAL A 91 14.16 -0.24 -16.20
CA VAL A 91 14.42 0.54 -17.42
C VAL A 91 15.53 1.56 -17.22
N SER A 92 15.54 2.27 -16.09
CA SER A 92 16.50 3.34 -15.82
C SER A 92 17.84 2.84 -15.26
N GLU A 93 17.84 1.72 -14.54
CA GLU A 93 19.01 1.08 -13.95
C GLU A 93 19.02 -0.42 -14.29
N PRO A 94 19.39 -0.83 -15.52
CA PRO A 94 19.27 -2.22 -15.98
C PRO A 94 19.99 -3.26 -15.10
N GLN A 95 21.02 -2.85 -14.37
CA GLN A 95 21.75 -3.70 -13.41
C GLN A 95 20.84 -4.18 -12.26
N THR A 96 19.71 -3.52 -12.01
CA THR A 96 18.72 -3.95 -11.00
C THR A 96 18.08 -5.30 -11.32
N VAL A 97 18.23 -5.83 -12.54
CA VAL A 97 17.83 -7.21 -12.86
C VAL A 97 18.52 -8.24 -11.96
N ASP A 98 19.76 -7.97 -11.54
CA ASP A 98 20.53 -8.88 -10.67
C ASP A 98 19.86 -9.04 -9.29
N TYR A 99 19.07 -8.06 -8.85
CA TYR A 99 18.30 -8.14 -7.60
C TYR A 99 17.06 -9.04 -7.69
N LEU A 100 16.70 -9.51 -8.90
CA LEU A 100 15.65 -10.50 -9.10
C LEU A 100 16.17 -11.94 -9.03
N LEU A 101 17.50 -12.13 -9.06
CA LEU A 101 18.13 -13.45 -9.02
C LEU A 101 18.22 -14.00 -7.59
N PRO A 102 18.25 -15.33 -7.40
CA PRO A 102 18.41 -15.95 -6.08
C PRO A 102 19.71 -15.59 -5.35
N SER A 103 20.71 -15.06 -6.07
CA SER A 103 21.98 -14.58 -5.53
C SER A 103 21.89 -13.20 -4.87
N ALA A 104 20.76 -12.50 -5.01
CA ALA A 104 20.56 -11.19 -4.42
C ALA A 104 20.58 -11.25 -2.88
N SER A 105 20.82 -10.11 -2.25
CA SER A 105 20.76 -10.02 -0.79
C SER A 105 19.38 -10.40 -0.26
N TRP A 106 19.32 -10.91 0.97
CA TRP A 106 18.06 -11.36 1.57
C TRP A 106 16.98 -10.26 1.56
N THR A 107 17.37 -9.00 1.75
CA THR A 107 16.47 -7.85 1.71
C THR A 107 15.84 -7.63 0.33
N MET A 108 16.59 -7.89 -0.75
CA MET A 108 16.08 -7.83 -2.12
C MET A 108 15.14 -9.01 -2.40
N LEU A 109 15.52 -10.22 -1.98
CA LEU A 109 14.69 -11.40 -2.11
C LEU A 109 13.33 -11.24 -1.41
N CYS A 110 13.29 -10.62 -0.23
CA CYS A 110 12.03 -10.28 0.44
C CYS A 110 11.16 -9.34 -0.41
N GLY A 111 11.75 -8.33 -1.07
CA GLY A 111 11.03 -7.43 -1.98
C GLY A 111 10.46 -8.16 -3.18
N THR A 112 11.27 -9.00 -3.82
CA THR A 112 10.88 -9.84 -4.96
C THR A 112 9.74 -10.80 -4.58
N LEU A 113 9.85 -11.51 -3.45
CA LEU A 113 8.80 -12.39 -2.96
C LEU A 113 7.52 -11.64 -2.59
N ALA A 114 7.61 -10.47 -1.95
CA ALA A 114 6.45 -9.63 -1.66
C ALA A 114 5.74 -9.18 -2.94
N ALA A 115 6.50 -8.80 -3.98
CA ALA A 115 5.96 -8.42 -5.27
C ALA A 115 5.24 -9.58 -5.96
N LEU A 116 5.86 -10.76 -6.00
CA LEU A 116 5.25 -11.98 -6.54
C LEU A 116 3.96 -12.34 -5.79
N LEU A 117 3.96 -12.26 -4.46
CA LEU A 117 2.75 -12.48 -3.66
C LEU A 117 1.65 -11.48 -4.02
N LEU A 118 1.96 -10.20 -4.22
CA LEU A 118 0.95 -9.22 -4.63
C LEU A 118 0.37 -9.55 -6.01
N LEU A 119 1.26 -9.85 -6.98
CA LEU A 119 0.88 -10.21 -8.35
C LEU A 119 0.06 -11.50 -8.41
N ILE A 120 0.20 -12.39 -7.43
CA ILE A 120 -0.62 -13.60 -7.28
C ILE A 120 -1.94 -13.27 -6.56
N LEU A 121 -1.90 -12.48 -5.48
CA LEU A 121 -3.06 -12.17 -4.64
C LEU A 121 -4.13 -11.37 -5.39
N VAL A 122 -3.74 -10.41 -6.21
CA VAL A 122 -4.68 -9.58 -6.99
C VAL A 122 -5.56 -10.44 -7.92
N PRO A 123 -5.03 -11.25 -8.85
CA PRO A 123 -5.85 -12.07 -9.74
C PRO A 123 -6.64 -13.14 -8.98
N ILE A 124 -6.03 -13.80 -7.99
CA ILE A 124 -6.72 -14.78 -7.14
C ILE A 124 -7.95 -14.18 -6.43
N SER A 125 -7.90 -12.89 -6.10
CA SER A 125 -9.00 -12.19 -5.44
C SER A 125 -10.14 -11.78 -6.37
N LEU A 126 -9.96 -11.90 -7.70
CA LEU A 126 -11.01 -11.61 -8.67
C LEU A 126 -12.18 -12.58 -8.50
N PRO A 127 -13.45 -12.11 -8.55
CA PRO A 127 -14.62 -12.97 -8.32
C PRO A 127 -14.63 -14.23 -9.19
N ALA A 128 -14.30 -14.10 -10.47
CA ALA A 128 -14.29 -15.19 -11.44
C ALA A 128 -13.28 -16.31 -11.10
N ILE A 129 -12.11 -15.93 -10.58
CA ILE A 129 -11.05 -16.88 -10.21
C ILE A 129 -11.32 -17.43 -8.81
N ARG A 130 -11.62 -16.54 -7.87
CA ARG A 130 -11.93 -16.88 -6.47
C ARG A 130 -13.04 -17.92 -6.35
N GLN A 131 -14.14 -17.74 -7.08
CA GLN A 131 -15.29 -18.64 -7.01
C GLN A 131 -14.98 -20.04 -7.57
N ARG A 132 -13.98 -20.16 -8.45
CA ARG A 132 -13.50 -21.44 -8.98
C ARG A 132 -12.56 -22.14 -8.01
N LEU A 133 -11.64 -21.40 -7.41
CA LEU A 133 -10.59 -21.95 -6.52
C LEU A 133 -11.12 -22.27 -5.10
N TRP A 134 -12.02 -21.47 -4.55
CA TRP A 134 -12.54 -21.68 -3.20
C TRP A 134 -14.05 -21.89 -3.20
N ARG A 135 -14.46 -23.15 -2.90
CA ARG A 135 -15.86 -23.50 -2.66
C ARG A 135 -16.45 -22.81 -1.43
N HIS A 136 -15.64 -22.48 -0.43
CA HIS A 136 -16.09 -21.81 0.80
C HIS A 136 -15.39 -20.47 1.01
N HIS A 137 -16.19 -19.42 1.21
CA HIS A 137 -15.70 -18.07 1.46
C HIS A 137 -14.76 -17.99 2.67
N LEU A 138 -15.00 -18.78 3.72
CA LEU A 138 -14.15 -18.79 4.92
C LEU A 138 -12.72 -19.27 4.62
N ARG A 139 -12.56 -20.25 3.73
CA ARG A 139 -11.22 -20.75 3.33
C ARG A 139 -10.47 -19.69 2.54
N PHE A 140 -11.12 -19.05 1.57
CA PHE A 140 -10.53 -17.93 0.83
C PHE A 140 -10.08 -16.83 1.79
N ARG A 141 -10.94 -16.43 2.73
CA ARG A 141 -10.63 -15.36 3.68
C ARG A 141 -9.41 -15.67 4.54
N ARG A 142 -9.25 -16.92 5.01
CA ARG A 142 -8.06 -17.34 5.78
C ARG A 142 -6.80 -17.29 4.92
N TRP A 143 -6.83 -17.90 3.73
CA TRP A 143 -5.69 -17.91 2.80
C TRP A 143 -5.27 -16.50 2.38
N HIS A 144 -6.23 -15.67 1.99
CA HIS A 144 -5.98 -14.29 1.60
C HIS A 144 -5.36 -13.49 2.75
N LEU A 145 -5.87 -13.62 3.98
CA LEU A 145 -5.29 -12.93 5.14
C LEU A 145 -3.86 -13.43 5.45
N SER A 146 -3.63 -14.74 5.45
CA SER A 146 -2.30 -15.32 5.73
C SER A 146 -1.25 -14.89 4.71
N LEU A 147 -1.58 -14.96 3.42
CA LEU A 147 -0.66 -14.55 2.35
C LEU A 147 -0.44 -13.03 2.34
N SER A 148 -1.48 -12.23 2.60
CA SER A 148 -1.33 -10.78 2.74
C SER A 148 -0.47 -10.41 3.95
N ALA A 149 -0.58 -11.14 5.06
CA ALA A 149 0.25 -10.92 6.24
C ALA A 149 1.73 -11.22 5.96
N LEU A 150 2.00 -12.34 5.29
CA LEU A 150 3.34 -12.70 4.83
C LEU A 150 3.91 -11.63 3.88
N LEU A 151 3.12 -11.21 2.89
CA LEU A 151 3.48 -10.12 1.97
C LEU A 151 3.87 -8.86 2.74
N LEU A 152 3.08 -8.46 3.74
CA LEU A 152 3.32 -7.24 4.51
C LEU A 152 4.62 -7.33 5.34
N VAL A 153 4.91 -8.49 5.93
CA VAL A 153 6.18 -8.73 6.64
C VAL A 153 7.37 -8.66 5.68
N LEU A 154 7.28 -9.34 4.54
CA LEU A 154 8.35 -9.32 3.53
C LEU A 154 8.59 -7.91 2.97
N MET A 155 7.52 -7.16 2.72
CA MET A 155 7.58 -5.76 2.32
C MET A 155 8.28 -4.91 3.40
N ALA A 156 7.93 -5.08 4.67
CA ALA A 156 8.56 -4.34 5.76
C ALA A 156 10.06 -4.64 5.88
N VAL A 157 10.45 -5.93 5.78
CA VAL A 157 11.86 -6.34 5.77
C VAL A 157 12.61 -5.72 4.59
N HIS A 158 12.01 -5.68 3.41
CA HIS A 158 12.59 -5.04 2.23
C HIS A 158 12.78 -3.54 2.44
N VAL A 159 11.72 -2.81 2.82
CA VAL A 159 11.75 -1.35 3.00
C VAL A 159 12.72 -0.93 4.10
N ILE A 160 12.77 -1.66 5.22
CA ILE A 160 13.71 -1.37 6.31
C ILE A 160 15.15 -1.77 5.91
N GLY A 161 15.30 -2.92 5.26
CA GLY A 161 16.59 -3.51 4.93
C GLY A 161 17.36 -2.82 3.80
N VAL A 162 16.67 -2.18 2.85
CA VAL A 162 17.32 -1.34 1.81
C VAL A 162 18.05 -0.15 2.43
N GLY A 163 17.47 0.44 3.48
CA GLY A 163 18.13 1.42 4.33
C GLY A 163 18.44 2.80 3.72
N TYR A 164 18.32 3.02 2.40
CA TYR A 164 18.66 4.31 1.79
C TYR A 164 17.84 5.47 2.40
N TYR A 165 16.50 5.36 2.34
CA TYR A 165 15.58 6.34 2.95
C TYR A 165 15.23 6.02 4.42
N THR A 166 15.43 4.77 4.83
CA THR A 166 14.86 4.20 6.07
C THR A 166 15.91 3.76 7.09
N GLY A 167 17.20 3.94 6.80
CA GLY A 167 18.31 3.42 7.62
C GLY A 167 18.45 4.08 8.99
N ALA A 168 17.82 5.23 9.22
CA ALA A 168 17.74 5.80 10.56
C ALA A 168 16.84 4.94 11.46
N LEU A 169 17.30 4.61 12.67
CA LEU A 169 16.59 3.73 13.60
C LEU A 169 15.11 4.12 13.79
N TRP A 170 14.81 5.40 13.95
CA TRP A 170 13.44 5.87 14.14
C TRP A 170 12.55 5.65 12.90
N LYS A 171 13.11 5.71 11.68
CA LYS A 171 12.38 5.41 10.44
C LYS A 171 12.11 3.91 10.31
N ALA A 172 13.07 3.07 10.71
CA ALA A 172 12.88 1.63 10.81
C ALA A 172 11.80 1.26 11.85
N LEU A 173 11.82 1.90 13.03
CA LEU A 173 10.80 1.73 14.07
C LEU A 173 9.43 2.22 13.62
N LEU A 174 9.35 3.32 12.86
CA LEU A 174 8.10 3.79 12.27
C LEU A 174 7.49 2.73 11.34
N TRP A 175 8.27 2.19 10.40
CA TRP A 175 7.80 1.14 9.49
C TRP A 175 7.43 -0.15 10.22
N GLY A 176 8.25 -0.59 11.19
CA GLY A 176 7.96 -1.74 12.03
C GLY A 176 6.67 -1.57 12.84
N GLY A 177 6.48 -0.40 13.45
CA GLY A 177 5.28 -0.04 14.21
C GLY A 177 4.03 0.01 13.34
N LEU A 178 4.08 0.68 12.19
CA LEU A 178 2.97 0.70 11.22
C LEU A 178 2.58 -0.71 10.76
N THR A 179 3.58 -1.55 10.49
CA THR A 179 3.38 -2.95 10.10
C THR A 179 2.74 -3.75 11.22
N GLY A 180 3.23 -3.62 12.45
CA GLY A 180 2.64 -4.26 13.63
C GLY A 180 1.18 -3.86 13.84
N VAL A 181 0.88 -2.55 13.77
CA VAL A 181 -0.50 -2.04 13.86
C VAL A 181 -1.38 -2.63 12.76
N ALA A 182 -0.92 -2.64 11.51
CA ALA A 182 -1.67 -3.20 10.38
C ALA A 182 -1.95 -4.70 10.56
N LEU A 183 -0.97 -5.49 11.02
CA LEU A 183 -1.15 -6.93 11.26
C LEU A 183 -2.13 -7.23 12.41
N LEU A 184 -2.09 -6.43 13.48
CA LEU A 184 -2.97 -6.62 14.64
C LEU A 184 -4.39 -6.13 14.37
N TRP A 185 -4.58 -5.14 13.50
CA TRP A 185 -5.87 -4.48 13.29
C TRP A 185 -7.03 -5.43 12.95
N PRO A 186 -6.91 -6.42 12.04
CA PRO A 186 -8.00 -7.35 11.73
C PRO A 186 -8.37 -8.30 12.89
N LEU A 187 -7.50 -8.43 13.88
CA LEU A 187 -7.67 -9.29 15.06
C LEU A 187 -8.42 -8.57 16.19
N LEU A 188 -8.42 -7.23 16.19
CA LEU A 188 -9.09 -6.45 17.22
C LEU A 188 -10.62 -6.60 17.13
N PRO A 189 -11.32 -6.65 18.29
CA PRO A 189 -12.77 -6.64 18.32
C PRO A 189 -13.28 -5.35 17.68
N GLN A 190 -14.11 -5.49 16.64
CA GLN A 190 -14.71 -4.34 15.96
C GLN A 190 -16.01 -4.00 16.66
N ALA A 191 -16.16 -2.74 17.07
CA ALA A 191 -17.40 -2.27 17.68
C ALA A 191 -18.60 -2.62 16.80
N PRO A 192 -19.71 -3.12 17.37
CA PRO A 192 -20.94 -3.36 16.62
C PRO A 192 -21.32 -2.10 15.85
N LEU A 193 -21.81 -2.28 14.62
CA LEU A 193 -22.38 -1.15 13.89
C LEU A 193 -23.64 -0.70 14.63
N GLU A 194 -23.55 0.42 15.34
CA GLU A 194 -24.73 1.07 15.90
C GLU A 194 -25.73 1.32 14.77
N ARG A 195 -26.92 0.75 14.93
CA ARG A 195 -28.02 0.86 13.98
C ARG A 195 -28.60 2.27 14.10
N LYS A 196 -27.96 3.25 13.46
CA LYS A 196 -28.49 4.61 13.40
C LYS A 196 -29.81 4.63 12.65
N ALA A 197 -30.71 5.53 13.07
CA ALA A 197 -31.99 5.81 12.40
C ALA A 197 -31.81 6.35 10.97
N GLU A 198 -30.61 6.85 10.63
CA GLU A 198 -30.28 7.31 9.28
C GLU A 198 -30.26 6.16 8.25
N LYS A 199 -30.91 6.39 7.10
CA LYS A 199 -30.83 5.46 5.97
C LYS A 199 -29.40 5.35 5.44
N ARG A 200 -28.85 4.13 5.45
CA ARG A 200 -27.55 3.80 4.85
C ARG A 200 -27.53 4.20 3.37
N ARG A 201 -26.53 4.98 2.95
CA ARG A 201 -26.36 5.35 1.55
C ARG A 201 -26.07 4.11 0.70
N ARG A 202 -26.82 3.94 -0.38
CA ARG A 202 -26.71 2.84 -1.36
C ARG A 202 -25.99 3.32 -2.62
N ASN A 203 -25.56 2.39 -3.48
CA ASN A 203 -24.89 2.67 -4.75
C ASN A 203 -23.64 3.54 -4.60
N THR A 204 -22.89 3.30 -3.52
CA THR A 204 -21.70 4.07 -3.15
C THR A 204 -20.41 3.56 -3.81
N ALA A 205 -20.43 2.44 -4.54
CA ALA A 205 -19.25 1.89 -5.23
C ALA A 205 -18.56 2.87 -6.22
N PRO A 206 -19.29 3.67 -7.03
CA PRO A 206 -18.65 4.69 -7.88
C PRO A 206 -17.89 5.75 -7.09
N ILE A 207 -18.34 6.07 -5.86
CA ILE A 207 -17.66 7.02 -4.98
C ILE A 207 -16.33 6.43 -4.50
N ALA A 208 -16.31 5.14 -4.11
CA ALA A 208 -15.08 4.45 -3.75
C ALA A 208 -14.07 4.47 -4.90
N ARG A 209 -14.53 4.19 -6.13
CA ARG A 209 -13.68 4.21 -7.33
C ARG A 209 -13.08 5.58 -7.62
N ARG A 210 -13.89 6.66 -7.53
CA ARG A 210 -13.40 8.05 -7.67
C ARG A 210 -12.36 8.39 -6.60
N LEU A 211 -12.58 7.94 -5.37
CA LEU A 211 -11.64 8.16 -4.26
C LEU A 211 -10.32 7.42 -4.48
N SER A 212 -10.36 6.15 -4.91
CA SER A 212 -9.15 5.39 -5.26
C SER A 212 -8.40 6.01 -6.44
N LEU A 213 -9.10 6.51 -7.46
CA LEU A 213 -8.48 7.22 -8.58
C LEU A 213 -7.82 8.52 -8.12
N ALA A 214 -8.49 9.31 -7.27
CA ALA A 214 -7.92 10.53 -6.71
C ALA A 214 -6.66 10.23 -5.88
N LEU A 215 -6.66 9.14 -5.10
CA LEU A 215 -5.48 8.69 -4.37
C LEU A 215 -4.34 8.24 -5.28
N LEU A 216 -4.62 7.55 -6.39
CA LEU A 216 -3.61 7.21 -7.40
C LEU A 216 -2.98 8.48 -7.99
N LEU A 217 -3.79 9.42 -8.43
CA LEU A 217 -3.30 10.68 -9.01
C LEU A 217 -2.47 11.48 -8.00
N ALA A 218 -2.93 11.55 -6.74
CA ALA A 218 -2.18 12.20 -5.67
C ALA A 218 -0.86 11.47 -5.38
N ALA A 219 -0.85 10.13 -5.36
CA ALA A 219 0.37 9.35 -5.15
C ALA A 219 1.39 9.56 -6.28
N LEU A 220 0.94 9.56 -7.54
CA LEU A 220 1.80 9.87 -8.69
C LEU A 220 2.33 11.31 -8.64
N GLY A 221 1.48 12.27 -8.29
CA GLY A 221 1.88 13.67 -8.12
C GLY A 221 2.90 13.86 -6.99
N LEU A 222 2.73 13.16 -5.87
CA LEU A 222 3.68 13.18 -4.75
C LEU A 222 5.02 12.54 -5.13
N ALA A 223 5.00 11.38 -5.80
CA ALA A 223 6.21 10.71 -6.25
C ALA A 223 6.98 11.57 -7.27
N GLY A 224 6.28 12.15 -8.25
CA GLY A 224 6.88 13.04 -9.24
C GLY A 224 7.37 14.36 -8.63
N GLY A 225 6.58 14.96 -7.76
CA GLY A 225 6.96 16.17 -7.04
C GLY A 225 8.20 15.96 -6.17
N PHE A 226 8.24 14.87 -5.40
CA PHE A 226 9.42 14.50 -4.62
C PHE A 226 10.65 14.29 -5.52
N ALA A 227 10.51 13.53 -6.61
CA ALA A 227 11.61 13.29 -7.54
C ALA A 227 12.19 14.58 -8.13
N LEU A 228 11.34 15.55 -8.49
CA LEU A 228 11.81 16.85 -8.98
C LEU A 228 12.52 17.63 -7.88
N VAL A 229 11.90 17.78 -6.71
CA VAL A 229 12.46 18.60 -5.63
C VAL A 229 13.77 18.01 -5.09
N ALA A 230 13.84 16.68 -4.91
CA ALA A 230 15.04 15.99 -4.42
C ALA A 230 16.25 16.12 -5.37
N ASN A 231 16.01 16.41 -6.65
CA ASN A 231 17.03 16.58 -7.68
C ASN A 231 17.20 18.04 -8.12
N THR A 232 16.67 18.99 -7.35
CA THR A 232 16.99 20.43 -7.51
C THR A 232 18.01 20.85 -6.46
N ASP A 233 18.80 21.88 -6.75
CA ASP A 233 19.75 22.49 -5.79
C ASP A 233 19.05 23.22 -4.62
N LEU A 234 17.75 22.99 -4.41
CA LEU A 234 16.99 23.57 -3.32
C LEU A 234 17.30 22.81 -2.03
N PRO A 235 17.57 23.50 -0.91
CA PRO A 235 17.71 22.84 0.38
C PRO A 235 16.37 22.25 0.81
N LEU A 236 16.31 20.92 0.91
CA LEU A 236 15.19 20.14 1.46
C LEU A 236 15.27 19.99 2.97
#